data_AF-A0A4C1UR20-F1
#
_entry.id   AF-A0A4C1UR20-F1
#
_cell.length_a   1.000
_cell.length_b   1.000
_cell.length_c   1.000
_cell.angle_alpha   90.00
_cell.angle_beta   90.00
_cell.angle_gamma   90.00
#
_symmetry.space_group_name_H-M   'P 1'
#
loop_
_entity.id
_entity.type
_entity.pdbx_description
1 polymer ?
#
loop_
_entity_poly.entity_id
_entity_poly.type
_entity_poly.pdbx_seq_one_letter_code
_entity_poly.pdbx_strand_id
1 'polypeptide(L)'
;MLQRNETVPFMKRFITGDEKWINYNKNDHGEKASKRTIGKAGLTHNKLMVFVWWDWKAIIHYELLPSGKTINSGLYCQQVMRLQERSKEKKAGIDEQKWCDFSL
;
A
#
# COMPACT_ATOMS: atom_id res chain seq x y z
N MET A 1 -21.65 7.35 16.78
CA MET A 1 -20.64 7.39 15.68
C MET A 1 -21.31 7.68 14.33
N LEU A 2 -22.25 6.84 13.87
CA LEU A 2 -22.95 7.01 12.59
C LEU A 2 -23.77 8.32 12.49
N GLN A 3 -24.51 8.70 13.54
CA GLN A 3 -25.33 9.92 13.54
C GLN A 3 -24.54 11.22 13.29
N ARG A 4 -23.26 11.29 13.68
CA ARG A 4 -22.41 12.48 13.41
C ARG A 4 -21.95 12.56 11.96
N ASN A 5 -21.97 11.44 11.23
CA ASN A 5 -21.58 11.40 9.82
C ASN A 5 -22.66 12.03 8.91
N GLU A 6 -23.91 12.04 9.37
CA GLU A 6 -25.02 12.73 8.69
C GLU A 6 -24.85 14.26 8.77
N THR A 7 -24.38 14.76 9.91
CA THR A 7 -24.17 16.21 10.14
C THR A 7 -22.83 16.70 9.59
N VAL A 8 -21.78 15.89 9.72
CA VAL A 8 -20.44 16.18 9.21
C VAL A 8 -19.93 14.92 8.53
N PRO A 9 -19.91 14.82 7.18
CA PRO A 9 -19.52 13.60 6.48
C PRO A 9 -18.00 13.36 6.59
N PHE A 10 -17.56 12.94 7.77
CA PHE A 10 -16.17 12.70 8.11
C PHE A 10 -15.69 11.33 7.60
N MET A 11 -16.61 10.39 7.35
CA MET A 11 -16.26 9.08 6.79
C MET A 11 -15.55 9.21 5.44
N LYS A 12 -15.94 10.19 4.63
CA LYS A 12 -15.32 10.47 3.33
C LYS A 12 -13.91 11.07 3.42
N ARG A 13 -13.46 11.44 4.62
CA ARG A 13 -12.13 12.01 4.89
C ARG A 13 -11.14 10.99 5.46
N PHE A 14 -11.61 9.80 5.84
CA PHE A 14 -10.70 8.78 6.35
C PHE A 14 -9.84 8.20 5.24
N ILE A 15 -8.57 8.07 5.58
CA ILE A 15 -7.63 7.21 4.91
C ILE A 15 -7.33 6.12 5.93
N THR A 16 -7.55 4.87 5.54
CA THR A 16 -7.23 3.70 6.35
C THR A 16 -6.08 2.96 5.68
N GLY A 17 -5.34 2.17 6.46
CA GLY A 17 -4.30 1.31 5.94
C GLY A 17 -4.15 0.07 6.78
N ASP A 18 -3.54 -0.94 6.17
CA ASP A 18 -3.30 -2.25 6.78
C ASP A 18 -1.96 -2.82 6.30
N GLU A 19 -1.36 -3.65 7.16
CA GLU A 19 -0.11 -4.36 6.91
C GLU A 19 -0.32 -5.86 6.81
N LYS A 20 0.12 -6.46 5.70
CA LYS A 20 -0.03 -7.90 5.50
C LYS A 20 1.25 -8.56 4.98
N TRP A 21 1.63 -9.66 5.63
CA TRP A 21 2.66 -10.56 5.13
C TRP A 21 2.09 -11.49 4.05
N ILE A 22 2.73 -11.52 2.89
CA ILE A 22 2.44 -12.40 1.77
C ILE A 22 3.66 -13.30 1.55
N ASN A 23 3.43 -14.61 1.49
CA ASN A 23 4.44 -15.56 1.07
C ASN A 23 4.35 -15.71 -0.46
N TYR A 24 5.47 -15.63 -1.16
CA TYR A 24 5.51 -15.90 -2.60
C TYR A 24 6.46 -17.07 -2.91
N ASN A 25 6.03 -17.97 -3.77
CA ASN A 25 6.88 -19.03 -4.28
C ASN A 25 7.59 -18.53 -5.55
N LYS A 26 8.92 -18.69 -5.63
CA LYS A 26 9.69 -18.27 -6.81
C LYS A 26 9.55 -19.25 -7.98
N ASN A 27 8.84 -20.35 -7.79
CA ASN A 27 8.82 -21.48 -8.73
C ASN A 27 7.68 -21.42 -9.79
N ASP A 28 6.85 -20.37 -9.81
CA ASP A 28 5.68 -20.31 -10.70
C ASP A 28 5.96 -19.68 -12.08
N HIS A 29 7.20 -19.34 -12.39
CA HIS A 29 7.59 -19.05 -13.77
C HIS A 29 7.89 -20.38 -14.45
N GLY A 30 6.95 -20.85 -15.27
CA GLY A 30 7.07 -22.11 -15.98
C GLY A 30 8.35 -22.19 -16.80
N GLU A 31 9.35 -22.90 -16.30
CA GLU A 31 10.36 -23.54 -17.14
C GLU A 31 11.04 -24.68 -16.40
N LYS A 32 10.82 -25.88 -16.94
CA LYS A 32 11.61 -27.12 -16.86
C LYS A 32 12.43 -27.30 -15.57
N ALA A 33 11.94 -28.23 -14.75
CA ALA A 33 12.72 -28.93 -13.73
C ALA A 33 13.94 -29.63 -14.37
N SER A 34 15.02 -28.88 -14.57
CA SER A 34 16.35 -29.46 -14.68
C SER A 34 16.72 -29.91 -13.28
N LYS A 35 16.72 -31.24 -13.10
CA LYS A 35 17.22 -31.94 -11.92
C LYS A 35 18.58 -31.35 -11.54
N ARG A 36 18.62 -30.53 -10.49
CA ARG A 36 19.83 -30.26 -9.73
C ARG A 36 19.65 -30.86 -8.35
N THR A 37 20.23 -32.05 -8.22
CA THR A 37 20.50 -32.73 -6.97
C THR A 37 21.52 -31.91 -6.17
N ILE A 38 21.36 -31.94 -4.84
CA ILE A 38 22.33 -31.62 -3.78
C ILE A 38 22.29 -30.18 -3.23
N GLY A 39 22.09 -30.14 -1.92
CA GLY A 39 22.13 -28.99 -1.05
C GLY A 39 20.74 -28.70 -0.50
N LYS A 40 20.54 -28.82 0.81
CA LYS A 40 19.40 -28.20 1.52
C LYS A 40 19.44 -26.71 1.21
N ALA A 41 18.82 -26.29 0.11
CA ALA A 41 18.57 -24.90 -0.16
C ALA A 41 17.55 -24.49 0.88
N GLY A 42 18.05 -23.95 2.00
CA GLY A 42 17.23 -23.47 3.09
C GLY A 42 16.08 -22.67 2.49
N LEU A 43 14.85 -23.03 2.87
CA LEU A 43 13.64 -22.33 2.47
C LEU A 43 13.88 -20.84 2.69
N THR A 44 14.33 -20.13 1.65
CA THR A 44 14.52 -18.69 1.72
C THR A 44 13.11 -18.20 1.95
N HIS A 45 12.84 -17.70 3.17
CA HIS A 45 11.55 -17.17 3.55
C HIS A 45 11.25 -16.00 2.62
N ASN A 46 10.66 -16.29 1.46
CA ASN A 46 10.24 -15.34 0.44
C ASN A 46 8.94 -14.71 0.94
N LYS A 47 9.08 -13.90 1.99
CA LYS A 47 8.03 -13.09 2.59
C LYS A 47 8.12 -11.69 2.02
N LEU A 48 6.99 -11.14 1.64
CA LEU A 48 6.83 -9.73 1.34
C LEU A 48 5.87 -9.16 2.35
N MET A 49 6.14 -7.98 2.84
CA MET A 49 5.16 -7.23 3.60
C MET A 49 4.58 -6.16 2.72
N VAL A 50 3.26 -6.11 2.67
CA VAL A 50 2.52 -5.12 1.92
C VAL A 50 1.91 -4.15 2.92
N PHE A 51 2.16 -2.87 2.70
CA PHE A 51 1.44 -1.77 3.33
C PHE A 51 0.49 -1.23 2.28
N VAL A 52 -0.80 -1.18 2.58
CA VAL A 52 -1.80 -0.62 1.65
C VAL A 52 -2.55 0.49 2.36
N TRP A 53 -2.73 1.61 1.68
CA TRP A 53 -3.47 2.78 2.16
C TRP A 53 -4.58 3.11 1.16
N TRP A 54 -5.80 3.26 1.63
CA TRP A 54 -6.96 3.54 0.79
C TRP A 54 -7.94 4.51 1.45
N ASP A 55 -8.68 5.24 0.62
CA ASP A 55 -9.85 6.01 1.03
C ASP A 55 -11.13 5.25 0.69
N TRP A 56 -12.28 5.88 0.93
CA TRP A 56 -13.59 5.32 0.61
C TRP A 56 -13.83 5.11 -0.90
N LYS A 57 -13.01 5.70 -1.79
CA LYS A 57 -13.14 5.56 -3.25
C LYS A 57 -12.17 4.52 -3.82
N ALA A 58 -10.91 4.54 -3.42
CA ALA A 58 -9.84 3.75 -4.02
C ALA A 58 -8.58 3.65 -3.15
N ILE A 59 -7.68 2.75 -3.56
CA ILE A 59 -6.31 2.66 -3.04
C ILE A 59 -5.56 3.94 -3.40
N ILE A 60 -4.94 4.58 -2.42
CA ILE A 60 -4.15 5.80 -2.57
C ILE A 60 -2.68 5.46 -2.77
N HIS A 61 -2.16 4.51 -1.99
CA HIS A 61 -0.73 4.18 -1.99
C HIS A 61 -0.54 2.76 -1.47
N TYR A 62 0.49 2.08 -1.98
CA TYR A 62 0.93 0.82 -1.41
C TYR A 62 2.46 0.73 -1.46
N GLU A 63 3.03 0.01 -0.51
CA GLU A 63 4.46 -0.25 -0.46
C GLU A 63 4.74 -1.72 -0.18
N LEU A 64 5.75 -2.25 -0.87
CA LEU A 64 6.22 -3.62 -0.75
C LEU A 64 7.58 -3.62 -0.07
N LEU A 65 7.68 -4.35 1.04
CA LEU A 65 8.91 -4.54 1.77
C LEU A 65 9.44 -5.96 1.59
N PRO A 66 10.69 -6.13 1.10
CA PRO A 66 11.33 -7.43 0.98
C PRO A 66 11.59 -8.07 2.35
N SER A 67 11.52 -9.40 2.37
CA SER A 67 11.93 -10.23 3.51
C SER A 67 13.31 -9.84 4.00
N GLY A 68 13.48 -9.69 5.31
CA GLY A 68 14.77 -9.34 5.94
C GLY A 68 14.93 -7.86 6.28
N LYS A 69 14.00 -6.98 5.86
CA LYS A 69 13.91 -5.64 6.43
C LYS A 69 13.08 -5.68 7.72
N THR A 70 13.70 -5.30 8.84
CA THR A 70 13.00 -5.10 10.11
C THR A 70 12.08 -3.88 9.99
N ILE A 71 10.80 -4.00 10.35
CA ILE A 71 9.94 -2.83 10.52
C ILE A 71 10.50 -2.03 11.68
N ASN A 72 11.21 -0.96 11.37
CA ASN A 72 11.60 0.03 12.36
C ASN A 72 10.51 1.12 12.41
N SER A 73 10.29 1.70 13.59
CA SER A 73 9.41 2.86 13.76
C SER A 73 9.79 4.01 12.82
N GLY A 74 11.09 4.23 12.59
CA GLY A 74 11.58 5.23 11.65
C GLY A 74 11.13 4.99 10.20
N LEU A 75 11.14 3.72 9.76
CA LEU A 75 10.66 3.36 8.42
C LEU A 75 9.15 3.59 8.33
N TYR A 76 8.39 3.18 9.34
CA TYR A 76 6.95 3.43 9.39
C TYR A 76 6.61 4.93 9.35
N CYS A 77 7.29 5.77 10.15
CA CYS A 77 7.10 7.22 10.11
C CYS A 77 7.38 7.79 8.71
N GLN A 78 8.42 7.32 8.03
CA GLN A 78 8.74 7.77 6.68
C GLN A 78 7.64 7.39 5.67
N GLN A 79 7.04 6.20 5.80
CA GLN A 79 5.93 5.77 4.96
C GLN A 79 4.69 6.65 5.15
N VAL A 80 4.36 6.97 6.40
CA VAL A 80 3.23 7.86 6.73
C VAL A 80 3.47 9.27 6.20
N MET A 81 4.69 9.80 6.28
CA MET A 81 5.03 11.11 5.69
C MET A 81 4.82 11.13 4.17
N ARG A 82 5.28 10.09 3.45
CA ARG A 82 5.06 9.97 2.00
C ARG A 82 3.58 9.85 1.65
N LEU A 83 2.80 9.12 2.45
CA LEU A 83 1.36 9.05 2.29
C LEU A 83 0.70 10.43 2.47
N GLN A 84 1.13 11.19 3.48
CA GLN A 84 0.61 12.53 3.73
C GLN A 84 0.87 13.48 2.55
N GLU A 85 2.06 13.40 1.95
CA GLU A 85 2.43 14.16 0.76
C GLU A 85 1.56 13.79 -0.44
N ARG A 86 1.48 12.50 -0.80
CA ARG A 86 0.60 12.03 -1.89
C ARG A 86 -0.88 12.38 -1.66
N SER A 87 -1.33 12.34 -0.40
CA SER A 87 -2.70 12.71 -0.04
C SER A 87 -2.99 14.20 -0.29
N LYS A 88 -2.00 15.07 -0.04
CA LYS A 88 -2.10 16.50 -0.36
C LYS A 88 -2.12 16.73 -1.87
N GLU A 89 -1.25 16.06 -2.62
CA GLU A 89 -1.22 16.12 -4.09
C GLU A 89 -2.56 15.69 -4.71
N LYS A 90 -3.11 14.54 -4.25
CA LYS A 90 -4.41 14.05 -4.71
C LYS A 90 -5.53 15.06 -4.42
N LYS A 91 -5.49 15.76 -3.29
CA LYS A 91 -6.47 16.81 -2.96
C LYS A 91 -6.29 18.06 -3.82
N ALA A 92 -5.06 18.48 -4.09
CA ALA A 92 -4.76 19.63 -4.92
C ALA A 92 -5.19 19.40 -6.39
N GLY A 93 -4.88 18.24 -6.96
CA GLY A 93 -5.28 17.90 -8.33
C GLY A 93 -6.81 17.79 -8.51
N ILE A 94 -7.55 17.36 -7.47
CA ILE A 94 -9.02 17.37 -7.49
C ILE A 94 -9.57 18.81 -7.49
N ASP A 95 -8.89 19.75 -6.85
CA ASP A 95 -9.30 21.15 -6.86
C ASP A 95 -9.10 21.73 -8.27
N GLU A 96 -7.91 21.57 -8.85
CA GLU A 96 -7.60 22.03 -10.22
C GLU A 96 -8.56 21.48 -11.28
N GLN A 97 -8.95 20.20 -11.19
CA GLN A 97 -9.89 19.60 -12.13
C GLN A 97 -11.30 20.21 -12.03
N LYS A 98 -11.72 20.60 -10.81
CA LYS A 98 -13.00 21.29 -10.61
C LYS A 98 -12.95 22.73 -11.12
N TRP A 99 -11.82 23.42 -11.04
CA TRP A 99 -11.68 24.76 -11.62
C TRP A 99 -11.81 24.74 -13.14
N CYS A 100 -11.33 23.69 -13.82
CA CYS A 100 -11.51 23.52 -15.26
C CYS A 100 -12.98 23.26 -15.65
N ASP A 101 -13.73 22.49 -14.86
CA ASP A 101 -15.14 22.16 -15.16
C ASP A 101 -16.13 23.32 -14.88
N PHE A 102 -15.74 24.34 -14.10
CA PHE A 102 -16.57 25.52 -13.80
C PHE A 102 -16.35 26.72 -14.75
N SER A 103 -15.47 26.59 -15.74
CA SER A 103 -15.15 27.65 -16.71
C SER A 103 -15.81 27.50 -18.10
N LEU A 104 -16.93 26.75 -18.20
CA LEU A 104 -17.72 26.59 -19.43
C LEU A 104 -19.16 27.08 -19.25
#